data_AF-A0A6M6IGE8-F1
#
_entry.id   AF-A0A6M6IGE8-F1
#
_cell.length_a   1.000
_cell.length_b   1.000
_cell.length_c   1.000
_cell.angle_alpha   90.00
_cell.angle_beta   90.00
_cell.angle_gamma   90.00
#
_symmetry.space_group_name_H-M   'P 1'
#
loop_
_entity.id
_entity.type
_entity.pdbx_description
1 polymer ?
#
loop_
_entity_poly.entity_id
_entity_poly.type
_entity_poly.pdbx_seq_one_letter_code
_entity_poly.pdbx_strand_id
1 'polypeptide(L)'
;MLDDSLTTGPFERLLTALLELPMQQSPHDCGDGAAQLMLEVIDTALHTPPAWPQRMAAVRYFCKHARPRLGLDSLRDLQALLEQYLQSDEGDAELARLLWNVEAREPVRALRVLVWFMAAYGITELVQWHAWMGTAGFEEALRESLDTLGAVAVVLLWQAKSGRTDHAWVLRFARRALGRSVSEGHAMLAFRDAAEAMGVPQLVLARQVAQLERATMGIDDAPGLHVLWWQCVAEALQAHIDQEQGNSDEWRVELSPTAALRYAEAGVVLEPTARALRADVPMATAMRLGQNSWAQGLRLWLKIEGEGRLSAAHQAAIAERFEAAGHQAPQLRYVNAVSGERATWLATWYWEETVWMSRDMAVTDVRRWAQDTALNAAEHWLLMRGMVALAGKPLEPAAELVAGDVKREATNEKKF
;
A
#
# COMPACT_ATOMS: atom_id res chain seq x y z
N MET A 1 -36.52 -20.40 -1.04
CA MET A 1 -36.29 -18.98 -0.76
C MET A 1 -35.12 -18.93 0.22
N LEU A 2 -33.99 -18.36 -0.19
CA LEU A 2 -32.87 -18.13 0.72
C LEU A 2 -33.23 -16.90 1.55
N ASP A 3 -33.00 -16.98 2.86
CA ASP A 3 -33.20 -15.88 3.79
C ASP A 3 -32.16 -14.78 3.49
N ASP A 4 -32.56 -13.84 2.62
CA ASP A 4 -31.75 -12.72 2.11
C ASP A 4 -31.74 -11.52 3.07
N SER A 5 -32.39 -11.64 4.24
CA SER A 5 -32.32 -10.62 5.29
C SER A 5 -30.91 -10.60 5.90
N LEU A 6 -30.31 -9.41 5.99
CA LEU A 6 -29.08 -9.22 6.75
C LEU A 6 -29.46 -9.15 8.23
N THR A 7 -29.55 -10.32 8.87
CA THR A 7 -29.68 -10.43 10.33
C THR A 7 -28.48 -9.78 11.03
N THR A 8 -28.53 -9.63 12.36
CA THR A 8 -27.54 -8.88 13.16
C THR A 8 -26.09 -9.28 12.86
N GLY A 9 -25.79 -10.59 12.76
CA GLY A 9 -24.43 -11.08 12.49
C GLY A 9 -23.87 -10.70 11.10
N PRO A 10 -24.60 -10.94 9.98
CA PRO A 10 -24.22 -10.41 8.67
C PRO A 10 -24.02 -8.90 8.64
N PHE A 11 -24.88 -8.12 9.30
CA PHE A 11 -24.74 -6.66 9.37
C PHE A 11 -23.47 -6.24 10.11
N GLU A 12 -23.19 -6.82 11.29
CA GLU A 12 -21.97 -6.56 12.07
C GLU A 12 -20.70 -6.84 11.27
N ARG A 13 -20.66 -7.92 10.49
CA ARG A 13 -19.52 -8.22 9.61
C ARG A 13 -19.33 -7.18 8.51
N LEU A 14 -20.42 -6.73 7.88
CA LEU A 14 -20.36 -5.67 6.89
C LEU A 14 -19.86 -4.37 7.51
N LEU A 15 -20.43 -3.96 8.64
CA LEU A 15 -20.04 -2.76 9.37
C LEU A 15 -18.57 -2.82 9.81
N THR A 16 -18.11 -3.98 10.30
CA THR A 16 -16.70 -4.18 10.66
C THR A 16 -15.79 -4.00 9.45
N ALA A 17 -16.13 -4.61 8.31
CA ALA A 17 -15.37 -4.45 7.08
C ALA A 17 -15.34 -3.00 6.58
N LEU A 18 -16.42 -2.24 6.79
CA LEU A 18 -16.50 -0.81 6.45
C LEU A 18 -15.66 0.07 7.37
N LEU A 19 -15.65 -0.22 8.68
CA LEU A 19 -14.81 0.47 9.67
C LEU A 19 -13.31 0.20 9.45
N GLU A 20 -12.97 -0.91 8.81
CA GLU A 20 -11.60 -1.27 8.44
C GLU A 20 -11.11 -0.61 7.14
N LEU A 21 -11.97 0.15 6.43
CA LEU A 21 -11.55 0.91 5.26
C LEU A 21 -10.64 2.07 5.70
N PRO A 22 -9.61 2.42 4.92
CA PRO A 22 -8.79 3.60 5.22
C PRO A 22 -9.72 4.81 5.20
N MET A 23 -9.90 5.47 6.35
CA MET A 23 -10.63 6.74 6.39
C MET A 23 -9.94 7.68 5.40
N GLN A 24 -10.69 8.36 4.53
CA GLN A 24 -10.13 9.40 3.68
C GLN A 24 -9.55 10.49 4.60
N GLN A 25 -8.27 10.37 4.93
CA GLN A 25 -7.51 11.48 5.48
C GLN A 25 -7.39 12.50 4.36
N SER A 26 -7.73 13.75 4.69
CA SER A 26 -7.44 15.02 4.00
C SER A 26 -7.29 14.97 2.46
N PRO A 27 -7.98 15.87 1.70
CA PRO A 27 -7.84 15.97 0.24
C PRO A 27 -6.42 16.28 -0.29
N HIS A 28 -5.41 16.35 0.57
CA HIS A 28 -4.02 16.69 0.25
C HIS A 28 -3.00 15.52 0.32
N ASP A 29 -3.37 14.32 0.79
CA ASP A 29 -2.38 13.26 1.10
C ASP A 29 -2.37 12.02 0.17
N CYS A 30 -3.07 12.04 -0.97
CA CYS A 30 -2.96 10.95 -1.96
C CYS A 30 -2.48 11.49 -3.31
N GLY A 31 -1.20 11.28 -3.61
CA GLY A 31 -0.57 11.58 -4.91
C GLY A 31 -1.08 10.73 -6.10
N ASP A 32 -2.28 10.15 -6.01
CA ASP A 32 -2.89 9.25 -6.99
C ASP A 32 -4.30 9.70 -7.44
N GLY A 33 -4.72 10.92 -7.09
CA GLY A 33 -6.07 11.42 -7.41
C GLY A 33 -6.38 11.47 -8.91
N ALA A 34 -5.38 11.73 -9.75
CA ALA A 34 -5.50 11.71 -11.21
C ALA A 34 -5.78 10.30 -11.75
N ALA A 35 -5.08 9.28 -11.23
CA ALA A 35 -5.31 7.90 -11.64
C ALA A 35 -6.67 7.38 -11.16
N GLN A 36 -7.08 7.76 -9.95
CA GLN A 36 -8.40 7.42 -9.43
C GLN A 36 -9.53 8.08 -10.22
N LEU A 37 -9.34 9.33 -10.66
CA LEU A 37 -10.27 10.02 -11.58
C LEU A 37 -10.36 9.29 -12.92
N MET A 38 -9.22 8.91 -13.51
CA MET A 38 -9.21 8.14 -14.75
C MET A 38 -9.98 6.82 -14.59
N LEU A 39 -9.79 6.08 -13.49
CA LEU A 39 -10.53 4.85 -13.22
C LEU A 39 -12.04 5.11 -13.08
N GLU A 40 -12.43 6.20 -12.43
CA GLU A 40 -13.84 6.60 -12.32
C GLU A 40 -14.47 6.91 -13.68
N VAL A 41 -13.75 7.64 -14.54
CA VAL A 41 -14.23 7.99 -15.89
C VAL A 41 -14.31 6.76 -16.78
N ILE A 42 -13.31 5.88 -16.74
CA ILE A 42 -13.29 4.60 -17.47
C ILE A 42 -14.47 3.71 -17.06
N ASP A 43 -14.70 3.57 -15.76
CA ASP A 43 -15.78 2.75 -15.23
C ASP A 43 -17.17 3.37 -15.51
N THR A 44 -17.29 4.69 -15.45
CA THR A 44 -18.53 5.41 -15.79
C THR A 44 -18.90 5.23 -17.26
N ALA A 45 -17.91 5.28 -18.16
CA ALA A 45 -18.14 5.03 -19.59
C ALA A 45 -18.71 3.62 -19.88
N LEU A 46 -18.35 2.63 -19.05
CA LEU A 46 -18.83 1.26 -19.13
C LEU A 46 -20.18 1.03 -18.42
N HIS A 47 -20.78 2.06 -17.80
CA HIS A 47 -22.03 1.92 -17.06
C HIS A 47 -23.26 1.67 -17.98
N THR A 48 -23.11 1.87 -19.29
CA THR A 48 -24.10 1.53 -20.33
C THR A 48 -23.44 0.73 -21.46
N PRO A 49 -24.18 -0.20 -22.10
CA PRO A 49 -24.17 -1.64 -21.78
C PRO A 49 -22.76 -2.25 -21.92
N PRO A 50 -22.27 -2.96 -20.89
CA PRO A 50 -22.55 -4.39 -20.81
C PRO A 50 -23.02 -4.86 -19.40
N ALA A 51 -23.49 -6.10 -19.29
CA ALA A 51 -23.96 -6.66 -18.02
C ALA A 51 -22.86 -6.62 -16.95
N TRP A 52 -23.25 -6.55 -15.67
CA TRP A 52 -22.33 -6.37 -14.53
C TRP A 52 -21.01 -7.18 -14.60
N PRO A 53 -21.01 -8.50 -14.90
CA PRO A 53 -19.76 -9.27 -15.00
C PRO A 53 -18.82 -8.79 -16.11
N GLN A 54 -19.38 -8.32 -17.23
CA GLN A 54 -18.64 -7.85 -18.41
C GLN A 54 -18.01 -6.47 -18.14
N ARG A 55 -18.74 -5.56 -17.47
CA ARG A 55 -18.19 -4.29 -17.01
C ARG A 55 -16.97 -4.51 -16.10
N MET A 56 -17.09 -5.44 -15.16
CA MET A 56 -15.98 -5.76 -14.24
C MET A 56 -14.80 -6.41 -14.97
N ALA A 57 -15.05 -7.29 -15.93
CA ALA A 57 -13.99 -7.86 -16.76
C ALA A 57 -13.25 -6.78 -17.56
N ALA A 58 -13.98 -5.83 -18.15
CA ALA A 58 -13.42 -4.70 -18.90
C ALA A 58 -12.57 -3.79 -18.01
N VAL A 59 -13.08 -3.39 -16.83
CA VAL A 59 -12.29 -2.58 -15.87
C VAL A 59 -11.05 -3.35 -15.40
N ARG A 60 -11.15 -4.66 -15.15
CA ARG A 60 -10.00 -5.50 -14.78
C ARG A 60 -8.95 -5.53 -15.88
N TYR A 61 -9.38 -5.74 -17.14
CA TYR A 61 -8.48 -5.75 -18.28
C TYR A 61 -7.77 -4.40 -18.43
N PHE A 62 -8.52 -3.30 -18.30
CA PHE A 62 -7.94 -1.96 -18.33
C PHE A 62 -6.83 -1.80 -17.27
N CYS A 63 -7.12 -2.15 -16.01
CA CYS A 63 -6.16 -2.01 -14.92
C CYS A 63 -4.93 -2.91 -15.08
N LYS A 64 -5.13 -4.18 -15.46
CA LYS A 64 -4.05 -5.19 -15.54
C LYS A 64 -3.18 -5.07 -16.79
N HIS A 65 -3.75 -4.60 -17.89
CA HIS A 65 -3.12 -4.72 -19.21
C HIS A 65 -3.07 -3.39 -19.95
N ALA A 66 -4.22 -2.74 -20.17
CA ALA A 66 -4.25 -1.56 -21.03
C ALA A 66 -3.48 -0.39 -20.42
N ARG A 67 -3.77 -0.04 -19.15
CA ARG A 67 -3.14 1.07 -18.44
C ARG A 67 -1.61 1.00 -18.43
N PRO A 68 -0.96 -0.09 -17.95
CA PRO A 68 0.50 -0.16 -17.94
C PRO A 68 1.12 -0.24 -19.33
N ARG A 69 0.47 -0.96 -20.27
CA ARG A 69 0.98 -1.10 -21.65
C ARG A 69 0.99 0.23 -22.41
N LEU A 70 0.00 1.07 -22.14
CA LEU A 70 -0.22 2.34 -22.84
C LEU A 70 0.34 3.55 -22.08
N GLY A 71 0.87 3.36 -20.87
CA GLY A 71 1.40 4.45 -20.04
C GLY A 71 0.33 5.47 -19.65
N LEU A 72 -0.87 5.01 -19.28
CA LEU A 72 -1.98 5.90 -18.92
C LEU A 72 -1.97 6.19 -17.42
N ASP A 73 -1.42 7.33 -17.02
CA ASP A 73 -1.34 7.73 -15.61
C ASP A 73 -2.29 8.88 -15.25
N SER A 74 -2.80 9.59 -16.25
CA SER A 74 -3.71 10.72 -16.07
C SER A 74 -4.82 10.77 -17.12
N LEU A 75 -5.84 11.59 -16.86
CA LEU A 75 -6.88 11.91 -17.86
C LEU A 75 -6.29 12.54 -19.13
N ARG A 76 -5.17 13.26 -19.03
CA ARG A 76 -4.50 13.88 -20.18
C ARG A 76 -3.91 12.83 -21.12
N ASP A 77 -3.31 11.78 -20.56
CA ASP A 77 -2.77 10.67 -21.36
C ASP A 77 -3.89 9.93 -22.08
N LEU A 78 -5.02 9.73 -21.38
CA LEU A 78 -6.22 9.14 -21.97
C LEU A 78 -6.81 10.02 -23.09
N GLN A 79 -6.88 11.35 -22.88
CA GLN A 79 -7.33 12.28 -23.91
C GLN A 79 -6.43 12.21 -25.15
N ALA A 80 -5.10 12.25 -24.96
CA ALA A 80 -4.15 12.15 -26.06
C ALA A 80 -4.28 10.83 -26.83
N LEU A 81 -4.54 9.72 -26.14
CA LEU A 81 -4.83 8.44 -26.78
C LEU A 81 -6.12 8.50 -27.61
N LEU A 82 -7.20 9.05 -27.06
CA LEU A 82 -8.48 9.16 -27.78
C LEU A 82 -8.36 10.02 -29.04
N GLU A 83 -7.55 11.08 -29.01
CA GLU A 83 -7.32 11.98 -30.15
C GLU A 83 -6.51 11.33 -31.28
N GLN A 84 -5.68 10.32 -30.99
CA GLN A 84 -4.92 9.58 -32.00
C GLN A 84 -5.82 8.74 -32.93
N TYR A 85 -6.98 8.33 -32.43
CA TYR A 85 -7.93 7.51 -33.17
C TYR A 85 -9.07 8.37 -33.72
N LEU A 86 -9.28 8.28 -35.04
CA LEU A 86 -10.39 8.97 -35.71
C LEU A 86 -11.73 8.60 -35.04
N GLN A 87 -12.62 9.58 -34.90
CA GLN A 87 -13.99 9.34 -34.46
C GLN A 87 -14.79 8.66 -35.58
N SER A 88 -14.61 7.35 -35.70
CA SER A 88 -15.34 6.47 -36.62
C SER A 88 -15.71 5.17 -35.94
N ASP A 89 -16.61 4.42 -36.55
CA ASP A 89 -17.02 3.09 -36.09
C ASP A 89 -15.84 2.13 -35.92
N GLU A 90 -14.89 2.15 -36.85
CA GLU A 90 -13.66 1.35 -36.80
C GLU A 90 -12.71 1.83 -35.71
N GLY A 91 -12.50 3.15 -35.60
CA GLY A 91 -11.62 3.73 -34.59
C GLY A 91 -12.14 3.50 -33.16
N ASP A 92 -13.45 3.65 -32.96
CA ASP A 92 -14.09 3.37 -31.67
C ASP A 92 -14.03 1.87 -31.33
N ALA A 93 -14.19 0.97 -32.30
CA ALA A 93 -14.04 -0.47 -32.06
C ALA A 93 -12.59 -0.87 -31.73
N GLU A 94 -11.60 -0.22 -32.35
CA GLU A 94 -10.19 -0.45 -32.04
C GLU A 94 -9.84 0.03 -30.63
N LEU A 95 -10.28 1.23 -30.25
CA LEU A 95 -10.14 1.74 -28.89
C LEU A 95 -10.81 0.84 -27.86
N ALA A 96 -12.01 0.32 -28.15
CA ALA A 96 -12.70 -0.59 -27.24
C ALA A 96 -11.91 -1.89 -26.99
N ARG A 97 -11.32 -2.46 -28.03
CA ARG A 97 -10.44 -3.63 -27.91
C ARG A 97 -9.15 -3.30 -27.16
N LEU A 98 -8.56 -2.14 -27.44
CA LEU A 98 -7.31 -1.69 -26.83
C LEU A 98 -7.44 -1.43 -25.32
N LEU A 99 -8.55 -0.79 -24.91
CA LEU A 99 -8.81 -0.37 -23.53
C LEU A 99 -9.45 -1.47 -22.68
N TRP A 100 -10.35 -2.28 -23.26
CA TRP A 100 -11.23 -3.17 -22.49
C TRP A 100 -11.30 -4.60 -23.01
N ASN A 101 -10.67 -4.90 -24.16
CA ASN A 101 -10.79 -6.18 -24.84
C ASN A 101 -12.25 -6.58 -25.13
N VAL A 102 -13.06 -5.60 -25.53
CA VAL A 102 -14.46 -5.80 -25.96
C VAL A 102 -14.69 -5.17 -27.33
N GLU A 103 -15.73 -5.62 -28.03
CA GLU A 103 -16.12 -5.08 -29.35
C GLU A 103 -17.20 -3.98 -29.28
N ALA A 104 -17.59 -3.56 -28.07
CA ALA A 104 -18.63 -2.56 -27.85
C ALA A 104 -18.08 -1.13 -28.06
N ARG A 105 -18.71 -0.37 -28.97
CA ARG A 105 -18.25 0.98 -29.38
C ARG A 105 -18.85 2.08 -28.52
N GLU A 106 -20.04 1.85 -27.99
CA GLU A 106 -20.81 2.78 -27.18
C GLU A 106 -20.03 3.27 -25.95
N PRO A 107 -19.29 2.40 -25.22
CA PRO A 107 -18.46 2.85 -24.12
C PRO A 107 -17.33 3.79 -24.55
N VAL A 108 -16.76 3.65 -25.75
CA VAL A 108 -15.72 4.58 -26.24
C VAL A 108 -16.33 5.94 -26.55
N ARG A 109 -17.51 5.98 -27.16
CA ARG A 109 -18.23 7.23 -27.42
C ARG A 109 -18.58 7.96 -26.13
N ALA A 110 -19.08 7.21 -25.14
CA ALA A 110 -19.31 7.73 -23.80
C ALA A 110 -18.01 8.26 -23.18
N LEU A 111 -16.91 7.53 -23.31
CA LEU A 111 -15.60 7.92 -22.79
C LEU A 111 -15.09 9.23 -23.41
N ARG A 112 -15.19 9.38 -24.73
CA ARG A 112 -14.82 10.61 -25.45
C ARG A 112 -15.58 11.82 -24.92
N VAL A 113 -16.90 11.67 -24.70
CA VAL A 113 -17.73 12.73 -24.15
C VAL A 113 -17.35 13.07 -22.71
N LEU A 114 -17.16 12.05 -21.86
CA LEU A 114 -16.77 12.26 -20.47
C LEU A 114 -15.41 12.95 -20.37
N VAL A 115 -14.41 12.50 -21.13
CA VAL A 115 -13.07 13.10 -21.15
C VAL A 115 -13.10 14.54 -21.65
N TRP A 116 -13.84 14.81 -22.73
CA TRP A 116 -14.05 16.18 -23.21
C TRP A 116 -14.71 17.06 -22.15
N PHE A 117 -15.73 16.55 -21.46
CA PHE A 117 -16.43 17.29 -20.41
C PHE A 117 -15.50 17.60 -19.24
N MET A 118 -14.70 16.64 -18.76
CA MET A 118 -13.71 16.89 -17.71
C MET A 118 -12.70 17.96 -18.13
N ALA A 119 -12.20 17.89 -19.37
CA ALA A 119 -11.25 18.87 -19.90
C ALA A 119 -11.85 20.28 -20.01
N ALA A 120 -13.10 20.40 -20.46
CA ALA A 120 -13.80 21.68 -20.60
C ALA A 120 -13.94 22.45 -19.27
N TYR A 121 -14.06 21.73 -18.16
CA TYR A 121 -14.18 22.31 -16.81
C TYR A 121 -12.88 22.23 -15.99
N GLY A 122 -11.76 21.87 -16.62
CA GLY A 122 -10.43 21.86 -15.97
C GLY A 122 -10.28 20.85 -14.83
N ILE A 123 -10.99 19.72 -14.91
CA ILE A 123 -11.03 18.70 -13.86
C ILE A 123 -9.91 17.69 -14.13
N THR A 124 -8.93 17.65 -13.23
CA THR A 124 -7.76 16.76 -13.35
C THR A 124 -7.63 15.77 -12.21
N GLU A 125 -8.29 16.04 -11.07
CA GLU A 125 -8.21 15.23 -9.85
C GLU A 125 -9.58 14.75 -9.37
N LEU A 126 -9.63 13.58 -8.75
CA LEU A 126 -10.89 12.98 -8.29
C LEU A 126 -11.62 13.85 -7.25
N VAL A 127 -10.87 14.46 -6.35
CA VAL A 127 -11.43 15.36 -5.33
C VAL A 127 -12.10 16.58 -5.97
N GLN A 128 -11.50 17.15 -7.03
CA GLN A 128 -12.08 18.27 -7.76
C GLN A 128 -13.41 17.86 -8.40
N TRP A 129 -13.43 16.67 -9.03
CA TRP A 129 -14.64 16.11 -9.65
C TRP A 129 -15.79 15.95 -8.64
N HIS A 130 -15.52 15.32 -7.50
CA HIS A 130 -16.53 15.11 -6.46
C HIS A 130 -17.02 16.41 -5.82
N ALA A 131 -16.11 17.34 -5.55
CA ALA A 131 -16.46 18.65 -5.02
C ALA A 131 -17.35 19.42 -6.01
N TRP A 132 -16.99 19.41 -7.30
CA TRP A 132 -17.71 20.16 -8.32
C TRP A 132 -19.11 19.61 -8.60
N MET A 133 -19.28 18.28 -8.64
CA MET A 133 -20.60 17.65 -8.80
C MET A 133 -21.62 18.03 -7.70
N GLY A 134 -21.12 18.44 -6.53
CA GLY A 134 -21.96 18.93 -5.42
C GLY A 134 -22.43 20.37 -5.57
N THR A 135 -22.00 21.09 -6.61
CA THR A 135 -22.33 22.51 -6.82
C THR A 135 -23.50 22.71 -7.78
N ALA A 136 -24.15 23.88 -7.71
CA ALA A 136 -25.17 24.28 -8.67
C ALA A 136 -24.62 24.43 -10.10
N GLY A 137 -23.34 24.80 -10.24
CA GLY A 137 -22.66 24.95 -11.53
C GLY A 137 -22.62 23.64 -12.33
N PHE A 138 -22.61 22.49 -11.68
CA PHE A 138 -22.72 21.21 -12.37
C PHE A 138 -24.09 21.00 -13.03
N GLU A 139 -25.18 21.39 -12.37
CA GLU A 139 -26.53 21.23 -12.94
C GLU A 139 -26.78 22.17 -14.11
N GLU A 140 -26.21 23.38 -14.04
CA GLU A 140 -26.21 24.32 -15.14
C GLU A 140 -25.40 23.80 -16.32
N ALA A 141 -24.16 23.34 -16.06
CA ALA A 141 -23.32 22.69 -17.06
C ALA A 141 -24.04 21.52 -17.76
N LEU A 142 -24.73 20.65 -17.01
CA LEU A 142 -25.50 19.54 -17.60
C LEU A 142 -26.65 20.02 -18.49
N ARG A 143 -27.35 21.08 -18.07
CA ARG A 143 -28.48 21.63 -18.83
C ARG A 143 -28.00 22.26 -20.14
N GLU A 144 -26.93 23.05 -20.08
CA GLU A 144 -26.30 23.66 -21.25
C GLU A 144 -25.68 22.61 -22.19
N SER A 145 -25.17 21.54 -21.60
CA SER A 145 -24.53 20.45 -22.35
C SER A 145 -25.51 19.44 -22.95
N LEU A 146 -26.82 19.57 -22.72
CA LEU A 146 -27.81 18.62 -23.26
C LEU A 146 -27.83 18.65 -24.79
N ASP A 147 -27.75 19.84 -25.38
CA ASP A 147 -27.77 20.04 -26.83
C ASP A 147 -26.44 19.65 -27.48
N THR A 148 -25.32 19.71 -26.74
CA THR A 148 -23.98 19.42 -27.27
C THR A 148 -23.54 17.97 -27.04
N LEU A 149 -23.85 17.39 -25.87
CA LEU A 149 -23.44 16.04 -25.49
C LEU A 149 -24.51 14.98 -25.79
N GLY A 150 -25.76 15.41 -25.98
CA GLY A 150 -26.90 14.52 -26.16
C GLY A 150 -27.34 13.82 -24.86
N ALA A 151 -28.52 13.19 -24.94
CA ALA A 151 -29.20 12.64 -23.77
C ALA A 151 -28.41 11.52 -23.05
N VAL A 152 -27.69 10.68 -23.79
CA VAL A 152 -26.97 9.53 -23.23
C VAL A 152 -25.83 9.98 -22.30
N ALA A 153 -25.07 10.99 -22.71
CA ALA A 153 -23.98 11.53 -21.91
C ALA A 153 -24.48 12.24 -20.65
N VAL A 154 -25.55 13.02 -20.77
CA VAL A 154 -26.19 13.67 -19.62
C VAL A 154 -26.70 12.63 -18.62
N VAL A 155 -27.30 11.54 -19.09
CA VAL A 155 -27.74 10.43 -18.23
C VAL A 155 -26.55 9.83 -17.49
N LEU A 156 -25.44 9.55 -18.15
CA LEU A 156 -24.23 9.00 -17.52
C LEU A 156 -23.67 9.92 -16.42
N LEU A 157 -23.54 11.22 -16.71
CA LEU A 157 -23.09 12.21 -15.73
C LEU A 157 -24.06 12.32 -14.54
N TRP A 158 -25.37 12.19 -14.79
CA TRP A 158 -26.37 12.16 -13.72
C TRP A 158 -26.28 10.87 -12.89
N GLN A 159 -26.03 9.70 -13.51
CA GLN A 159 -25.79 8.46 -12.79
C GLN A 159 -24.55 8.58 -11.89
N ALA A 160 -23.45 9.16 -12.40
CA ALA A 160 -22.23 9.41 -11.64
C ALA A 160 -22.48 10.37 -10.45
N LYS A 161 -23.22 11.47 -10.67
CA LYS A 161 -23.65 12.36 -9.58
C LYS A 161 -24.47 11.63 -8.52
N SER A 162 -25.42 10.79 -8.95
CA SER A 162 -26.31 10.05 -8.04
C SER A 162 -25.65 8.90 -7.27
N GLY A 163 -24.42 8.50 -7.65
CA GLY A 163 -23.73 7.34 -7.09
C GLY A 163 -24.20 5.99 -7.62
N ARG A 164 -25.08 5.95 -8.63
CA ARG A 164 -25.55 4.69 -9.23
C ARG A 164 -24.44 3.93 -9.95
N THR A 165 -23.42 4.63 -10.43
CA THR A 165 -22.19 4.02 -10.96
C THR A 165 -21.45 3.20 -9.89
N ASP A 166 -21.61 3.54 -8.61
CA ASP A 166 -20.91 2.94 -7.46
C ASP A 166 -21.60 1.71 -6.89
N HIS A 167 -22.93 1.58 -7.06
CA HIS A 167 -23.74 0.49 -6.47
C HIS A 167 -23.14 -0.88 -6.70
N ALA A 168 -22.68 -1.11 -7.92
CA ALA A 168 -22.23 -2.42 -8.31
C ALA A 168 -20.90 -2.79 -7.61
N TRP A 169 -20.03 -1.80 -7.38
CA TRP A 169 -18.82 -1.96 -6.55
C TRP A 169 -19.17 -2.18 -5.07
N VAL A 170 -20.19 -1.49 -4.57
CA VAL A 170 -20.75 -1.72 -3.24
C VAL A 170 -21.25 -3.17 -3.08
N LEU A 171 -21.91 -3.74 -4.11
CA LEU A 171 -22.34 -5.14 -4.09
C LEU A 171 -21.17 -6.12 -4.12
N ARG A 172 -20.11 -5.80 -4.85
CA ARG A 172 -18.88 -6.60 -4.84
C ARG A 172 -18.24 -6.60 -3.46
N PHE A 173 -18.12 -5.43 -2.84
CA PHE A 173 -17.61 -5.28 -1.49
C PHE A 173 -18.46 -6.09 -0.50
N ALA A 174 -19.78 -5.93 -0.53
CA ALA A 174 -20.70 -6.67 0.33
C ALA A 174 -20.55 -8.19 0.14
N ARG A 175 -20.45 -8.66 -1.10
CA ARG A 175 -20.20 -10.09 -1.38
C ARG A 175 -18.90 -10.57 -0.75
N ARG A 176 -17.83 -9.78 -0.84
CA ARG A 176 -16.52 -10.09 -0.25
C ARG A 176 -16.58 -10.11 1.27
N ALA A 177 -17.17 -9.09 1.89
CA ALA A 177 -17.29 -8.96 3.33
C ALA A 177 -18.15 -10.07 3.95
N LEU A 178 -19.21 -10.49 3.24
CA LEU A 178 -20.18 -11.46 3.74
C LEU A 178 -19.86 -12.91 3.34
N GLY A 179 -18.94 -13.12 2.39
CA GLY A 179 -18.63 -14.43 1.82
C GLY A 179 -19.76 -15.03 0.97
N ARG A 180 -20.82 -14.27 0.67
CA ARG A 180 -21.98 -14.71 -0.13
C ARG A 180 -22.57 -13.54 -0.91
N SER A 181 -23.24 -13.83 -2.02
CA SER A 181 -24.01 -12.82 -2.77
C SER A 181 -25.21 -12.33 -1.94
N VAL A 182 -25.56 -11.06 -2.11
CA VAL A 182 -26.74 -10.43 -1.51
C VAL A 182 -27.47 -9.65 -2.61
N SER A 183 -28.81 -9.60 -2.53
CA SER A 183 -29.60 -8.77 -3.44
C SER A 183 -29.26 -7.28 -3.30
N GLU A 184 -29.41 -6.51 -4.37
CA GLU A 184 -29.10 -5.08 -4.36
C GLU A 184 -29.85 -4.31 -3.28
N GLY A 185 -31.17 -4.50 -3.15
CA GLY A 185 -31.98 -3.80 -2.15
C GLY A 185 -31.47 -4.00 -0.71
N HIS A 186 -31.23 -5.25 -0.31
CA HIS A 186 -30.71 -5.53 1.04
C HIS A 186 -29.31 -4.98 1.28
N ALA A 187 -28.41 -5.06 0.28
CA ALA A 187 -27.07 -4.50 0.41
C ALA A 187 -27.10 -2.97 0.55
N MET A 188 -27.94 -2.28 -0.24
CA MET A 188 -28.08 -0.83 -0.16
C MET A 188 -28.73 -0.36 1.15
N LEU A 189 -29.70 -1.13 1.69
CA LEU A 189 -30.26 -0.86 3.02
C LEU A 189 -29.22 -1.02 4.12
N ALA A 190 -28.45 -2.11 4.11
CA ALA A 190 -27.39 -2.30 5.10
C ALA A 190 -26.27 -1.26 4.97
N PHE A 191 -25.96 -0.80 3.76
CA PHE A 191 -25.04 0.31 3.55
C PHE A 191 -25.56 1.63 4.11
N ARG A 192 -26.87 1.90 3.96
CA ARG A 192 -27.51 3.07 4.58
C ARG A 192 -27.39 2.98 6.11
N ASP A 193 -27.75 1.84 6.68
CA ASP A 193 -27.76 1.65 8.13
C ASP A 193 -26.32 1.71 8.71
N ALA A 194 -25.34 1.17 7.99
CA ALA A 194 -23.93 1.30 8.35
C ALA A 194 -23.41 2.74 8.23
N ALA A 195 -23.80 3.47 7.17
CA ALA A 195 -23.44 4.87 7.00
C ALA A 195 -24.00 5.75 8.14
N GLU A 196 -25.25 5.50 8.53
CA GLU A 196 -25.89 6.14 9.69
C GLU A 196 -25.13 5.84 10.99
N ALA A 197 -24.78 4.57 11.23
CA ALA A 197 -24.01 4.16 12.39
C ALA A 197 -22.60 4.78 12.43
N MET A 198 -21.98 5.00 11.27
CA MET A 198 -20.67 5.65 11.11
C MET A 198 -20.73 7.17 11.12
N GLY A 199 -21.93 7.78 11.11
CA GLY A 199 -22.11 9.23 11.05
C GLY A 199 -21.66 9.86 9.72
N VAL A 200 -21.66 9.10 8.62
CA VAL A 200 -21.24 9.57 7.28
C VAL A 200 -22.40 9.50 6.28
N PRO A 201 -22.49 10.40 5.29
CA PRO A 201 -23.49 10.27 4.24
C PRO A 201 -23.31 8.98 3.44
N GLN A 202 -24.41 8.26 3.17
CA GLN A 202 -24.38 6.98 2.44
C GLN A 202 -23.66 7.09 1.08
N LEU A 203 -23.88 8.19 0.35
CA LEU A 203 -23.23 8.42 -0.95
C LEU A 203 -21.70 8.53 -0.82
N VAL A 204 -21.22 9.19 0.23
CA VAL A 204 -19.78 9.34 0.50
C VAL A 204 -19.16 7.98 0.78
N LEU A 205 -19.81 7.18 1.63
CA LEU A 205 -19.36 5.82 1.95
C LEU A 205 -19.36 4.91 0.72
N ALA A 206 -20.43 4.95 -0.09
CA ALA A 206 -20.53 4.16 -1.32
C ALA A 206 -19.42 4.51 -2.32
N ARG A 207 -19.13 5.81 -2.50
CA ARG A 207 -18.04 6.29 -3.34
C ARG A 207 -16.67 5.82 -2.86
N GLN A 208 -16.41 5.92 -1.56
CA GLN A 208 -15.15 5.46 -0.97
C GLN A 208 -14.94 3.96 -1.21
N VAL A 209 -15.99 3.15 -1.00
CA VAL A 209 -15.95 1.71 -1.30
C VAL A 209 -15.70 1.45 -2.78
N ALA A 210 -16.39 2.18 -3.65
CA ALA A 210 -16.23 2.01 -5.09
C ALA A 210 -14.82 2.38 -5.57
N GLN A 211 -14.24 3.46 -5.06
CA GLN A 211 -12.87 3.86 -5.36
C GLN A 211 -11.87 2.77 -4.98
N LEU A 212 -11.97 2.23 -3.76
CA LEU A 212 -11.08 1.17 -3.30
C LEU A 212 -11.25 -0.12 -4.10
N GLU A 213 -12.49 -0.55 -4.34
CA GLU A 213 -12.73 -1.76 -5.13
C GLU A 213 -12.31 -1.59 -6.60
N ARG A 214 -12.45 -0.39 -7.19
CA ARG A 214 -11.93 -0.07 -8.53
C ARG A 214 -10.42 -0.18 -8.58
N ALA A 215 -9.74 0.49 -7.65
CA ALA A 215 -8.29 0.54 -7.64
C ALA A 215 -7.68 -0.86 -7.40
N THR A 216 -8.31 -1.70 -6.60
CA THR A 216 -7.85 -3.08 -6.34
C THR A 216 -8.05 -4.07 -7.49
N MET A 217 -8.76 -3.68 -8.57
CA MET A 217 -9.03 -4.55 -9.72
C MET A 217 -7.78 -5.04 -10.46
N GLY A 218 -6.74 -4.20 -10.51
CA GLY A 218 -5.48 -4.52 -11.19
C GLY A 218 -4.65 -5.58 -10.49
N ILE A 219 -4.88 -5.81 -9.20
CA ILE A 219 -3.89 -6.50 -8.35
C ILE A 219 -4.38 -7.89 -7.91
N ASP A 220 -5.70 -8.13 -7.99
CA ASP A 220 -6.33 -9.36 -7.46
C ASP A 220 -5.96 -9.65 -6.00
N ASP A 221 -5.73 -8.56 -5.27
CA ASP A 221 -5.19 -8.58 -3.95
C ASP A 221 -6.19 -9.17 -2.93
N ALA A 222 -5.64 -9.75 -1.87
CA ALA A 222 -6.37 -10.38 -0.78
C ALA A 222 -5.99 -9.71 0.55
N PRO A 223 -6.60 -8.56 0.90
CA PRO A 223 -6.25 -7.79 2.10
C PRO A 223 -6.28 -8.60 3.41
N GLY A 224 -7.11 -9.64 3.49
CA GLY A 224 -7.11 -10.55 4.64
C GLY A 224 -5.82 -11.37 4.79
N LEU A 225 -5.15 -11.72 3.69
CA LEU A 225 -3.86 -12.41 3.70
C LEU A 225 -2.73 -11.48 4.18
N HIS A 226 -2.80 -10.17 3.93
CA HIS A 226 -1.82 -9.20 4.46
C HIS A 226 -1.78 -9.21 5.98
N VAL A 227 -2.96 -9.24 6.60
CA VAL A 227 -3.08 -9.31 8.05
C VAL A 227 -2.42 -10.58 8.57
N LEU A 228 -2.71 -11.73 7.95
CA LEU A 228 -2.11 -13.00 8.32
C LEU A 228 -0.58 -12.98 8.16
N TRP A 229 -0.09 -12.42 7.05
CA TRP A 229 1.34 -12.28 6.80
C TRP A 229 2.03 -11.47 7.88
N TRP A 230 1.51 -10.29 8.20
CA TRP A 230 2.06 -9.43 9.25
C TRP A 230 1.99 -10.05 10.65
N GLN A 231 0.92 -10.81 10.95
CA GLN A 231 0.85 -11.60 12.18
C GLN A 231 1.99 -12.62 12.23
N CYS A 232 2.21 -13.37 11.14
CA CYS A 232 3.30 -14.33 11.07
C CYS A 232 4.69 -13.68 11.11
N VAL A 233 4.86 -12.48 10.52
CA VAL A 233 6.10 -11.69 10.64
C VAL A 233 6.36 -11.33 12.10
N ALA A 234 5.35 -10.80 12.80
CA ALA A 234 5.47 -10.43 14.21
C ALA A 234 5.81 -11.63 15.10
N GLU A 235 5.11 -12.76 14.91
CA GLU A 235 5.36 -14.01 15.64
C GLU A 235 6.78 -14.55 15.39
N ALA A 236 7.21 -14.61 14.12
CA ALA A 236 8.53 -15.10 13.75
C ALA A 236 9.65 -14.16 14.26
N LEU A 237 9.44 -12.85 14.16
CA LEU A 237 10.38 -11.85 14.65
C LEU A 237 10.57 -11.99 16.17
N GLN A 238 9.48 -12.11 16.95
CA GLN A 238 9.57 -12.34 18.39
C GLN A 238 10.35 -13.63 18.70
N ALA A 239 10.10 -14.72 17.97
CA ALA A 239 10.80 -15.98 18.16
C ALA A 239 12.32 -15.87 17.90
N HIS A 240 12.73 -15.16 16.85
CA HIS A 240 14.16 -14.92 16.56
C HIS A 240 14.82 -14.09 17.67
N ILE A 241 14.10 -13.10 18.19
CA ILE A 241 14.61 -12.23 19.25
C ILE A 241 14.80 -13.00 20.56
N ASP A 242 13.80 -13.81 20.94
CA ASP A 242 13.86 -14.62 22.16
C ASP A 242 15.02 -15.62 22.14
N GLN A 243 15.36 -16.15 20.96
CA GLN A 243 16.50 -17.06 20.77
C GLN A 243 17.85 -16.38 21.02
N GLU A 244 17.99 -15.12 20.63
CA GLU A 244 19.25 -14.37 20.70
C GLU A 244 19.46 -13.66 22.06
N GLN A 245 18.38 -13.42 22.82
CA GLN A 245 18.39 -12.57 24.03
C GLN A 245 18.68 -13.30 25.35
N GLY A 246 19.75 -14.09 25.43
CA GLY A 246 20.20 -14.62 26.73
C GLY A 246 20.30 -13.53 27.84
N ASN A 247 19.27 -13.43 28.69
CA ASN A 247 19.11 -12.57 29.88
C ASN A 247 19.43 -11.06 29.78
N SER A 248 19.38 -10.41 28.61
CA SER A 248 19.68 -8.98 28.45
C SER A 248 18.55 -8.23 27.76
N ASP A 249 18.07 -7.14 28.41
CA ASP A 249 16.99 -6.20 28.01
C ASP A 249 15.84 -6.87 27.25
N GLU A 250 14.67 -7.05 27.86
CA GLU A 250 13.52 -7.68 27.20
C GLU A 250 13.00 -6.78 26.07
N TRP A 251 13.10 -7.20 24.80
CA TRP A 251 12.50 -6.45 23.68
C TRP A 251 11.12 -6.99 23.33
N ARG A 252 10.20 -6.08 23.04
CA ARG A 252 8.82 -6.40 22.67
C ARG A 252 8.57 -6.07 21.21
N VAL A 253 7.91 -7.00 20.54
CA VAL A 253 7.31 -6.80 19.22
C VAL A 253 5.88 -6.28 19.38
N GLU A 254 5.57 -5.14 18.75
CA GLU A 254 4.24 -4.54 18.67
C GLU A 254 3.78 -4.50 17.20
N LEU A 255 2.63 -5.12 16.94
CA LEU A 255 2.02 -5.15 15.61
C LEU A 255 0.97 -4.03 15.47
N SER A 256 0.99 -3.35 14.33
CA SER A 256 0.01 -2.31 14.02
C SER A 256 -1.43 -2.86 13.97
N PRO A 257 -2.46 -2.02 14.18
CA PRO A 257 -3.85 -2.47 14.13
C PRO A 257 -4.22 -3.13 12.80
N THR A 258 -5.06 -4.16 12.84
CA THR A 258 -5.49 -4.94 11.66
C THR A 258 -6.01 -4.10 10.49
N ALA A 259 -6.74 -3.02 10.77
CA ALA A 259 -7.24 -2.12 9.74
C ALA A 259 -6.10 -1.43 8.95
N ALA A 260 -5.02 -1.05 9.65
CA ALA A 260 -3.88 -0.39 9.03
C ALA A 260 -3.07 -1.35 8.14
N LEU A 261 -2.86 -2.59 8.60
CA LEU A 261 -2.10 -3.63 7.88
C LEU A 261 -2.64 -3.96 6.48
N ARG A 262 -3.91 -3.67 6.22
CA ARG A 262 -4.56 -3.97 4.93
C ARG A 262 -4.29 -2.93 3.86
N TYR A 263 -4.25 -1.66 4.24
CA TYR A 263 -4.38 -0.55 3.29
C TYR A 263 -3.54 0.68 3.59
N ALA A 264 -3.04 0.81 4.82
CA ALA A 264 -2.31 1.99 5.27
C ALA A 264 -0.81 1.70 5.41
N GLU A 265 -0.06 2.75 5.73
CA GLU A 265 1.29 2.59 6.23
C GLU A 265 1.21 1.92 7.61
N ALA A 266 1.78 0.73 7.72
CA ALA A 266 1.63 -0.13 8.89
C ALA A 266 2.72 -1.19 8.93
N GLY A 267 2.86 -1.87 10.05
CA GLY A 267 3.78 -2.99 10.18
C GLY A 267 4.06 -3.33 11.62
N VAL A 268 5.33 -3.64 11.91
CA VAL A 268 5.79 -4.13 13.19
C VAL A 268 6.87 -3.19 13.75
N VAL A 269 6.74 -2.87 15.04
CA VAL A 269 7.70 -2.10 15.81
C VAL A 269 8.34 -3.01 16.85
N LEU A 270 9.65 -2.93 16.99
CA LEU A 270 10.44 -3.64 17.97
C LEU A 270 11.15 -2.62 18.85
N GLU A 271 10.80 -2.60 20.14
CA GLU A 271 11.31 -1.63 21.13
C GLU A 271 11.67 -2.32 22.45
N PRO A 272 12.64 -1.81 23.22
CA PRO A 272 13.02 -2.37 24.51
C PRO A 272 11.97 -2.06 25.59
N THR A 273 11.61 -3.05 26.40
CA THR A 273 10.61 -2.94 27.49
C THR A 273 11.11 -2.08 28.65
N ALA A 274 12.42 -2.12 28.91
CA ALA A 274 13.07 -1.28 29.91
C ALA A 274 14.39 -0.75 29.35
N ARG A 275 14.65 0.53 29.58
CA ARG A 275 15.82 1.22 29.00
C ARG A 275 16.78 1.69 30.09
N ALA A 276 17.93 1.04 30.20
CA ALA A 276 19.04 1.58 30.98
C ALA A 276 19.76 2.66 30.17
N LEU A 277 19.43 3.93 30.42
CA LEU A 277 20.04 5.08 29.75
C LEU A 277 21.54 5.17 30.11
N ARG A 278 22.44 4.71 29.23
CA ARG A 278 23.88 5.01 29.31
C ARG A 278 24.19 6.20 28.42
N ALA A 279 24.74 7.27 28.99
CA ALA A 279 24.82 8.58 28.33
C ALA A 279 25.82 8.64 27.16
N ASP A 280 26.78 7.71 27.08
CA ASP A 280 27.95 7.86 26.21
C ASP A 280 28.18 6.68 25.25
N VAL A 281 27.27 5.70 25.22
CA VAL A 281 27.42 4.48 24.41
C VAL A 281 26.36 4.50 23.31
N PRO A 282 26.75 4.50 22.02
CA PRO A 282 25.78 4.40 20.95
C PRO A 282 24.99 3.10 21.09
N MET A 283 23.68 3.14 20.86
CA MET A 283 22.77 2.00 20.98
C MET A 283 21.62 2.09 20.00
N ALA A 284 21.17 0.95 19.46
CA ALA A 284 19.89 0.88 18.76
C ALA A 284 18.75 0.96 19.78
N THR A 285 17.72 1.75 19.48
CA THR A 285 16.59 2.02 20.39
C THR A 285 15.26 1.52 19.85
N ALA A 286 15.14 1.35 18.53
CA ALA A 286 13.94 0.80 17.91
C ALA A 286 14.29 0.18 16.54
N MET A 287 13.53 -0.83 16.15
CA MET A 287 13.44 -1.27 14.76
C MET A 287 11.98 -1.20 14.31
N ARG A 288 11.74 -0.68 13.10
CA ARG A 288 10.41 -0.63 12.48
C ARG A 288 10.50 -1.29 11.11
N LEU A 289 9.75 -2.37 10.93
CA LEU A 289 9.52 -3.00 9.63
C LEU A 289 8.11 -2.62 9.21
N GLY A 290 7.96 -1.96 8.07
CA GLY A 290 6.68 -1.44 7.61
C GLY A 290 6.45 -1.63 6.13
N GLN A 291 5.18 -1.46 5.73
CA GLN A 291 4.78 -1.24 4.35
C GLN A 291 4.35 0.22 4.18
N ASN A 292 4.49 0.75 2.97
CA ASN A 292 3.81 1.98 2.58
C ASN A 292 2.29 1.75 2.46
N SER A 293 1.54 2.83 2.37
CA SER A 293 0.11 2.74 2.07
C SER A 293 -0.16 2.09 0.72
N TRP A 294 -1.39 1.60 0.58
CA TRP A 294 -1.86 0.95 -0.63
C TRP A 294 -1.76 1.88 -1.86
N ALA A 295 -2.07 3.17 -1.67
CA ALA A 295 -1.91 4.21 -2.68
C ALA A 295 -0.46 4.45 -3.13
N GLN A 296 0.51 4.05 -2.31
CA GLN A 296 1.95 4.21 -2.58
C GLN A 296 2.61 2.89 -3.02
N GLY A 297 1.82 1.85 -3.25
CA GLY A 297 2.25 0.57 -3.82
C GLY A 297 2.63 -0.53 -2.82
N LEU A 298 2.31 -0.40 -1.52
CA LEU A 298 2.63 -1.39 -0.48
C LEU A 298 4.08 -1.88 -0.48
N ARG A 299 5.05 -0.98 -0.71
CA ARG A 299 6.48 -1.33 -0.66
C ARG A 299 6.94 -1.53 0.78
N LEU A 300 7.76 -2.56 1.00
CA LEU A 300 8.38 -2.82 2.29
C LEU A 300 9.56 -1.90 2.56
N TRP A 301 9.70 -1.52 3.82
CA TRP A 301 10.84 -0.74 4.31
C TRP A 301 11.21 -1.19 5.72
N LEU A 302 12.50 -1.05 6.03
CA LEU A 302 13.06 -1.30 7.34
C LEU A 302 13.77 -0.04 7.83
N LYS A 303 13.52 0.33 9.07
CA LYS A 303 14.15 1.47 9.73
C LYS A 303 14.66 1.05 11.11
N ILE A 304 15.93 1.29 11.38
CA ILE A 304 16.52 1.11 12.70
C ILE A 304 16.91 2.48 13.22
N GLU A 305 16.42 2.81 14.41
CA GLU A 305 16.72 4.06 15.10
C GLU A 305 17.69 3.77 16.24
N GLY A 306 18.56 4.74 16.52
CA GLY A 306 19.40 4.67 17.68
C GLY A 306 19.89 6.02 18.17
N GLU A 307 20.49 5.99 19.35
CA GLU A 307 21.08 7.15 20.02
C GLU A 307 22.59 7.01 20.12
N GLY A 308 23.26 8.13 20.33
CA GLY A 308 24.71 8.24 20.45
C GLY A 308 25.42 8.53 19.13
N ARG A 309 26.67 8.95 19.21
CA ARG A 309 27.42 9.39 18.02
C ARG A 309 28.18 8.23 17.39
N LEU A 310 27.90 7.95 16.12
CA LEU A 310 28.65 7.03 15.27
C LEU A 310 29.72 7.81 14.49
N SER A 311 30.99 7.59 14.80
CA SER A 311 32.11 8.18 14.05
C SER A 311 32.09 7.73 12.58
N ALA A 312 32.80 8.43 11.71
CA ALA A 312 32.95 8.02 10.31
C ALA A 312 33.56 6.61 10.17
N ALA A 313 34.48 6.24 11.07
CA ALA A 313 35.06 4.91 11.12
C ALA A 313 34.02 3.84 11.51
N HIS A 314 33.13 4.14 12.46
CA HIS A 314 32.03 3.24 12.81
C HIS A 314 31.05 3.07 11.65
N GLN A 315 30.74 4.14 10.92
CA GLN A 315 29.85 4.09 9.75
C GLN A 315 30.46 3.24 8.62
N ALA A 316 31.75 3.39 8.34
CA ALA A 316 32.47 2.58 7.35
C ALA A 316 32.49 1.10 7.75
N ALA A 317 32.76 0.79 9.02
CA ALA A 317 32.75 -0.58 9.53
C ALA A 317 31.35 -1.21 9.49
N ILE A 318 30.30 -0.43 9.75
CA ILE A 318 28.90 -0.89 9.58
C ILE A 318 28.64 -1.23 8.11
N ALA A 319 28.98 -0.34 7.17
CA ALA A 319 28.78 -0.59 5.75
C ALA A 319 29.50 -1.87 5.27
N GLU A 320 30.79 -2.02 5.60
CA GLU A 320 31.60 -3.20 5.22
C GLU A 320 30.99 -4.51 5.73
N ARG A 321 30.45 -4.51 6.96
CA ARG A 321 29.85 -5.71 7.56
C ARG A 321 28.51 -6.09 6.94
N PHE A 322 27.71 -5.10 6.56
CA PHE A 322 26.47 -5.34 5.81
C PHE A 322 26.79 -5.92 4.43
N GLU A 323 27.77 -5.36 3.72
CA GLU A 323 28.23 -5.89 2.43
C GLU A 323 28.80 -7.31 2.56
N ALA A 324 29.59 -7.59 3.59
CA ALA A 324 30.14 -8.92 3.86
C ALA A 324 29.05 -9.97 4.21
N ALA A 325 27.94 -9.54 4.79
CA ALA A 325 26.75 -10.37 5.03
C ALA A 325 25.85 -10.50 3.78
N GLY A 326 26.19 -9.84 2.67
CA GLY A 326 25.41 -9.87 1.43
C GLY A 326 24.21 -8.90 1.42
N HIS A 327 24.14 -7.98 2.38
CA HIS A 327 23.08 -6.97 2.47
C HIS A 327 23.55 -5.62 1.93
N GLN A 328 22.61 -4.78 1.51
CA GLN A 328 22.91 -3.40 1.14
C GLN A 328 23.27 -2.58 2.40
N ALA A 329 24.30 -1.75 2.30
CA ALA A 329 24.68 -0.85 3.38
C ALA A 329 23.54 0.15 3.71
N PRO A 330 23.31 0.45 5.01
CA PRO A 330 22.26 1.38 5.43
C PRO A 330 22.49 2.81 4.93
N GLN A 331 21.40 3.51 4.60
CA GLN A 331 21.43 4.96 4.51
C GLN A 331 21.40 5.59 5.91
N LEU A 332 22.56 5.93 6.47
CA LEU A 332 22.65 6.51 7.81
C LEU A 332 22.44 8.03 7.79
N ARG A 333 21.53 8.55 8.61
CA ARG A 333 21.22 9.99 8.73
C ARG A 333 21.11 10.42 10.20
N TYR A 334 21.62 11.60 10.54
CA TYR A 334 21.44 12.20 11.87
C TYR A 334 20.22 13.13 11.87
N VAL A 335 19.37 13.01 12.89
CA VAL A 335 18.09 13.74 12.97
C VAL A 335 18.20 14.98 13.87
N ASN A 336 18.79 14.82 15.06
CA ASN A 336 19.10 15.94 15.96
C ASN A 336 20.60 15.97 16.24
N ALA A 337 21.27 17.02 15.78
CA ALA A 337 22.69 17.27 16.01
C ALA A 337 22.95 18.65 16.65
N VAL A 338 21.95 19.22 17.32
CA VAL A 338 22.04 20.52 17.96
C VAL A 338 22.54 20.37 19.40
N SER A 339 23.48 21.23 19.78
CA SER A 339 24.26 21.18 21.01
C SER A 339 23.40 20.98 22.28
N GLY A 340 23.59 19.84 22.95
CA GLY A 340 23.05 19.54 24.28
C GLY A 340 22.20 18.28 24.36
N GLU A 341 21.60 17.84 23.24
CA GLU A 341 20.79 16.62 23.17
C GLU A 341 21.59 15.43 22.63
N ARG A 342 21.19 14.20 22.98
CA ARG A 342 21.82 12.98 22.45
C ARG A 342 21.61 12.91 20.94
N ALA A 343 22.69 12.66 20.20
CA ALA A 343 22.61 12.50 18.76
C ALA A 343 21.74 11.29 18.41
N THR A 344 20.65 11.50 17.67
CA THR A 344 19.81 10.42 17.13
C THR A 344 20.20 10.14 15.69
N TRP A 345 20.37 8.87 15.36
CA TRP A 345 20.65 8.40 14.02
C TRP A 345 19.57 7.44 13.52
N LEU A 346 19.40 7.41 12.21
CA LEU A 346 18.47 6.55 11.49
C LEU A 346 19.23 5.78 10.43
N ALA A 347 19.02 4.47 10.38
CA ALA A 347 19.45 3.60 9.30
C ALA A 347 18.21 3.08 8.57
N THR A 348 18.10 3.33 7.27
CA THR A 348 16.92 2.98 6.48
C THR A 348 17.28 2.08 5.31
N TRP A 349 16.43 1.09 5.05
CA TRP A 349 16.43 0.23 3.87
C TRP A 349 15.03 0.24 3.23
N TYR A 350 15.01 0.22 1.91
CA TYR A 350 13.80 0.01 1.13
C TYR A 350 13.96 -1.30 0.37
N TRP A 351 13.00 -2.19 0.52
CA TRP A 351 12.98 -3.44 -0.23
C TRP A 351 12.10 -3.24 -1.46
N GLU A 352 12.54 -3.77 -2.60
CA GLU A 352 11.75 -3.69 -3.84
C GLU A 352 10.52 -4.61 -3.79
N GLU A 353 10.42 -5.46 -2.77
CA GLU A 353 9.29 -6.32 -2.50
C GLU A 353 8.05 -5.49 -2.12
N THR A 354 6.96 -5.76 -2.84
CA THR A 354 5.64 -5.22 -2.55
C THR A 354 4.81 -6.28 -1.86
N VAL A 355 4.02 -5.92 -0.85
CA VAL A 355 3.25 -6.87 -0.02
C VAL A 355 2.03 -7.44 -0.78
N TRP A 356 2.04 -7.51 -2.11
CA TRP A 356 0.86 -7.95 -2.86
C TRP A 356 0.56 -9.43 -2.69
N MET A 357 -0.68 -9.75 -2.33
CA MET A 357 -1.10 -11.12 -2.06
C MET A 357 -2.26 -11.52 -2.96
N SER A 358 -2.02 -12.43 -3.91
CA SER A 358 -3.09 -13.00 -4.72
C SER A 358 -4.06 -13.80 -3.84
N ARG A 359 -5.36 -13.75 -4.17
CA ARG A 359 -6.38 -14.60 -3.54
C ARG A 359 -6.12 -16.10 -3.68
N ASP A 360 -5.38 -16.49 -4.72
CA ASP A 360 -5.05 -17.90 -4.98
C ASP A 360 -3.76 -18.35 -4.27
N MET A 361 -3.09 -17.44 -3.55
CA MET A 361 -1.87 -17.76 -2.81
C MET A 361 -2.21 -18.71 -1.65
N ALA A 362 -1.49 -19.83 -1.56
CA ALA A 362 -1.68 -20.76 -0.47
C ALA A 362 -1.25 -20.14 0.86
N VAL A 363 -2.03 -20.38 1.92
CA VAL A 363 -1.72 -19.91 3.28
C VAL A 363 -0.33 -20.35 3.75
N THR A 364 0.14 -21.52 3.31
CA THR A 364 1.48 -22.01 3.62
C THR A 364 2.59 -21.16 3.01
N ASP A 365 2.38 -20.65 1.79
CA ASP A 365 3.37 -19.81 1.11
C ASP A 365 3.38 -18.40 1.69
N VAL A 366 2.20 -17.86 2.06
CA VAL A 366 2.07 -16.63 2.85
C VAL A 366 2.89 -16.71 4.14
N ARG A 367 2.76 -17.81 4.89
CA ARG A 367 3.50 -18.03 6.14
C ARG A 367 5.00 -18.16 5.92
N ARG A 368 5.43 -18.90 4.88
CA ARG A 368 6.85 -19.05 4.55
C ARG A 368 7.48 -17.70 4.22
N TRP A 369 6.84 -16.92 3.36
CA TRP A 369 7.34 -15.59 3.02
C TRP A 369 7.45 -14.68 4.25
N ALA A 370 6.43 -14.68 5.13
CA ALA A 370 6.47 -13.92 6.38
C ALA A 370 7.68 -14.31 7.27
N GLN A 371 7.99 -15.60 7.34
CA GLN A 371 9.14 -16.10 8.10
C GLN A 371 10.47 -15.64 7.49
N ASP A 372 10.62 -15.75 6.17
CA ASP A 372 11.83 -15.30 5.46
C ASP A 372 12.06 -13.80 5.64
N THR A 373 11.00 -12.99 5.54
CA THR A 373 11.01 -11.55 5.79
C THR A 373 11.39 -11.22 7.24
N ALA A 374 10.80 -11.91 8.21
CA ALA A 374 11.11 -11.71 9.63
C ALA A 374 12.57 -12.06 9.96
N LEU A 375 13.08 -13.15 9.40
CA LEU A 375 14.48 -13.55 9.53
C LEU A 375 15.41 -12.46 8.99
N ASN A 376 15.16 -11.97 7.77
CA ASN A 376 15.96 -10.92 7.15
C ASN A 376 15.95 -9.62 8.00
N ALA A 377 14.79 -9.22 8.53
CA ALA A 377 14.70 -8.07 9.44
C ALA A 377 15.48 -8.29 10.75
N ALA A 378 15.40 -9.50 11.32
CA ALA A 378 16.14 -9.86 12.53
C ALA A 378 17.66 -9.84 12.30
N GLU A 379 18.14 -10.34 11.16
CA GLU A 379 19.56 -10.28 10.78
C GLU A 379 20.07 -8.83 10.68
N HIS A 380 19.32 -7.94 10.03
CA HIS A 380 19.65 -6.52 9.96
C HIS A 380 19.72 -5.88 11.35
N TRP A 381 18.77 -6.22 12.23
CA TRP A 381 18.74 -5.73 13.61
C TRP A 381 19.92 -6.24 14.43
N LEU A 382 20.25 -7.53 14.37
CA LEU A 382 21.37 -8.13 15.09
C LEU A 382 22.71 -7.54 14.62
N LEU A 383 22.90 -7.39 13.30
CA LEU A 383 24.09 -6.76 12.73
C LEU A 383 24.24 -5.32 13.23
N MET A 384 23.18 -4.50 13.15
CA MET A 384 23.22 -3.13 13.67
C MET A 384 23.49 -3.10 15.17
N ARG A 385 22.79 -3.92 15.97
CA ARG A 385 22.96 -3.96 17.44
C ARG A 385 24.39 -4.35 17.82
N GLY A 386 24.94 -5.38 17.18
CA GLY A 386 26.32 -5.83 17.41
C GLY A 386 27.34 -4.75 17.04
N MET A 387 27.19 -4.10 15.90
CA MET A 387 28.13 -3.06 15.43
C MET A 387 28.08 -1.80 16.30
N VAL A 388 26.89 -1.41 16.71
CA VAL A 388 26.70 -0.27 17.61
C VAL A 388 27.26 -0.57 19.00
N ALA A 389 27.11 -1.80 19.51
CA ALA A 389 27.75 -2.23 20.75
C ALA A 389 29.30 -2.23 20.66
N LEU A 390 29.86 -2.59 19.49
CA LEU A 390 31.30 -2.51 19.23
C LEU A 390 31.80 -1.06 19.17
N ALA A 391 31.04 -0.16 18.55
CA ALA A 391 31.33 1.28 18.51
C ALA A 391 31.33 1.94 19.90
N GLY A 392 30.63 1.33 20.87
CA GLY A 392 30.61 1.74 22.27
C GLY A 392 31.77 1.23 23.12
N LYS A 393 32.65 0.36 22.58
CA LYS A 393 33.89 -0.06 23.23
C LYS A 393 35.03 0.86 22.78
N PRO A 394 35.97 1.23 23.68
CA PRO A 394 37.14 1.98 23.26
C PRO A 394 37.91 1.17 22.20
N LEU A 395 38.25 1.80 21.09
CA LEU A 395 39.19 1.25 20.11
C LEU A 395 40.55 1.10 20.81
N GLU A 396 40.86 -0.12 21.28
CA GLU A 396 42.22 -0.48 21.65
C GLU A 396 43.14 -0.17 20.45
N PRO A 397 44.26 0.54 20.63
CA PRO A 397 45.16 0.81 19.54
C PRO A 397 45.64 -0.52 18.96
N ALA A 398 45.64 -0.61 17.64
CA ALA A 398 46.14 -1.76 16.89
C ALA A 398 47.48 -2.19 17.50
N ALA A 399 47.51 -3.38 18.10
CA ALA A 399 48.75 -3.95 18.59
C ALA A 399 49.71 -4.05 17.39
N GLU A 400 50.73 -3.21 17.40
CA GLU A 400 51.87 -3.32 16.51
C GLU A 400 52.34 -4.78 16.54
N LEU A 401 52.42 -5.38 15.36
CA LEU A 401 53.15 -6.61 15.11
C LEU A 401 54.60 -6.40 15.54
N VAL A 402 54.90 -6.60 16.82
CA VAL A 402 56.27 -6.70 17.31
C VAL A 402 56.82 -8.01 16.77
N ALA A 403 57.69 -7.90 15.78
CA ALA A 403 58.59 -8.94 15.34
C ALA A 403 59.41 -9.43 16.56
N GLY A 404 58.96 -10.51 17.16
CA GLY A 404 59.66 -11.22 18.23
C GLY A 404 60.60 -12.26 17.64
N ASP A 405 61.90 -11.96 17.75
CA ASP A 405 63.06 -12.79 17.45
C ASP A 405 62.88 -14.31 17.55
N VAL A 406 63.14 -15.00 16.44
CA VAL A 406 63.47 -16.43 16.43
C VAL A 406 64.87 -16.61 17.01
N LYS A 407 64.96 -16.95 18.29
CA LYS A 407 66.17 -17.54 18.90
C LYS A 407 65.92 -19.01 19.26
N ARG A 408 66.56 -19.85 18.44
CA ARG A 408 66.98 -21.24 18.62
C ARG A 408 66.94 -21.75 20.07
N GLU A 409 66.23 -22.85 20.28
CA GLU A 409 66.66 -23.90 21.20
C GLU A 409 66.74 -25.24 20.45
N ALA A 410 67.93 -25.82 20.45
CA ALA A 410 68.22 -27.14 19.92
C ALA A 410 68.02 -28.17 21.02
N THR A 411 67.04 -29.05 20.86
CA THR A 411 66.88 -30.24 21.70
C THR A 411 67.77 -31.36 21.16
N ASN A 412 68.89 -31.58 21.85
CA ASN A 412 69.61 -32.85 21.85
C ASN A 412 68.79 -33.87 22.64
N GLU A 413 68.22 -34.87 21.97
CA GLU A 413 67.86 -36.13 22.63
C GLU A 413 68.52 -37.30 21.89
N LYS A 414 69.55 -37.85 22.54
CA LYS A 414 70.08 -39.19 22.32
C LYS A 414 69.84 -40.00 23.59
N LYS A 415 69.11 -41.11 23.46
CA LYS A 415 69.06 -42.37 24.23
C LYS A 415 67.67 -42.94 23.93
N PHE A 416 67.49 -44.03 23.20
CA PHE A 416 68.24 -45.29 23.10
C PHE A 416 68.44 -45.74 21.65
#